data_AF-A0A1E1WZX0-F1
#
_entry.id   AF-A0A1E1WZX0-F1
#
_cell.length_a   1.000
_cell.length_b   1.000
_cell.length_c   1.000
_cell.angle_alpha   90.00
_cell.angle_beta   90.00
_cell.angle_gamma   90.00
#
_symmetry.space_group_name_H-M   'P 1'
#
loop_
_entity.id
_entity.type
_entity.pdbx_description
1 polymer ?
#
loop_
_entity_poly.entity_id
_entity_poly.type
_entity_poly.pdbx_seq_one_letter_code
_entity_poly.pdbx_strand_id
1 'polypeptide(L)'
;QCFDAFAYLHINEGTVHPSWRCPVCRDLVLVQDIRVDLFTLNILKTADGQCNAVVLRGDGSWQPETPDDDDTIIAVDDIPVAAEAAPRNAVDGLVIDLTGDSDED
;
A
#
# COMPACT_ATOMS: atom_id res chain seq x y z
N GLN A 1 13.31 1.78 -5.54
CA GLN A 1 11.95 2.19 -5.91
C GLN A 1 12.00 3.61 -6.47
N CYS A 2 11.22 3.92 -7.51
CA CYS A 2 11.11 5.24 -8.13
C CYS A 2 9.80 5.93 -7.70
N PHE A 3 9.61 7.19 -8.09
CA PHE A 3 8.39 7.96 -7.80
C PHE A 3 7.94 8.73 -9.06
N ASP A 4 6.68 9.17 -9.08
CA ASP A 4 6.15 9.97 -10.19
C ASP A 4 6.74 11.39 -10.14
N ALA A 5 7.41 11.77 -11.23
CA ALA A 5 8.13 13.04 -11.30
C ALA A 5 7.18 14.25 -11.33
N PHE A 6 6.03 14.14 -12.02
CA PHE A 6 5.09 15.26 -12.13
C PHE A 6 4.39 15.53 -10.81
N ALA A 7 3.92 14.50 -10.12
CA ALA A 7 3.35 14.60 -8.79
C ALA A 7 4.37 15.16 -7.79
N TYR A 8 5.63 14.68 -7.84
CA TYR A 8 6.70 15.20 -6.99
C TYR A 8 6.94 16.71 -7.20
N LEU A 9 7.02 17.16 -8.45
CA LEU A 9 7.19 18.58 -8.78
C LEU A 9 5.98 19.39 -8.35
N HIS A 10 4.76 18.94 -8.67
CA HIS A 10 3.53 19.62 -8.32
C HIS A 10 3.39 19.86 -6.81
N ILE A 11 3.67 18.82 -6.01
CA ILE A 11 3.62 18.91 -4.54
C ILE A 11 4.66 19.90 -4.02
N ASN A 12 5.91 19.82 -4.46
CA ASN A 12 6.95 20.73 -3.96
C ASN A 12 6.72 22.17 -4.42
N GLU A 13 6.34 22.40 -5.67
CA GLU A 13 6.09 23.75 -6.19
C GLU A 13 4.87 24.41 -5.53
N GLY A 14 3.82 23.63 -5.19
CA GLY A 14 2.61 24.14 -4.54
C GLY A 14 2.69 24.30 -3.02
N THR A 15 3.75 23.78 -2.38
CA THR A 15 3.90 23.82 -0.91
C THR A 15 4.65 25.07 -0.47
N VAL A 16 4.15 25.78 0.55
CA VAL A 16 4.77 27.02 1.09
C VAL A 16 6.22 26.79 1.57
N HIS A 17 6.50 25.61 2.12
CA HIS A 17 7.82 25.18 2.57
C HIS A 17 8.18 23.81 1.98
N PRO A 18 8.68 23.75 0.74
CA PRO A 18 8.99 22.48 0.10
C PRO A 18 10.20 21.82 0.74
N SER A 19 10.08 20.51 0.99
CA SER A 19 11.17 19.73 1.58
C SER A 19 12.26 19.39 0.55
N TRP A 20 11.90 19.27 -0.74
CA TRP A 20 12.78 18.77 -1.80
C TRP A 20 13.53 17.49 -1.40
N ARG A 21 12.85 16.59 -0.68
CA ARG A 21 13.39 15.31 -0.23
C ARG A 21 12.81 14.16 -1.03
N CYS A 22 13.66 13.19 -1.36
CA CYS A 22 13.27 11.95 -2.02
C CYS A 22 12.15 11.25 -1.22
N PRO A 23 10.99 10.95 -1.83
CA PRO A 23 9.89 10.25 -1.15
C PRO A 23 10.27 8.84 -0.67
N VAL A 24 11.32 8.24 -1.23
CA VAL A 24 11.75 6.88 -0.94
C VAL A 24 12.82 6.84 0.16
N CYS A 25 13.91 7.60 0.00
CA CYS A 25 15.05 7.56 0.93
C CYS A 25 15.19 8.80 1.83
N ARG A 26 14.37 9.84 1.63
CA ARG A 26 14.37 11.11 2.37
C ARG A 26 15.61 11.99 2.20
N ASP A 27 16.54 11.64 1.32
CA ASP A 27 17.69 12.48 0.98
C ASP A 27 17.28 13.74 0.22
N LEU A 28 18.11 14.79 0.29
CA LEU A 28 17.89 16.01 -0.49
C LEU A 28 18.05 15.72 -1.99
N VAL A 29 17.16 16.29 -2.80
CA VAL A 29 17.11 16.10 -4.26
C VAL A 29 17.20 17.45 -4.95
N LEU A 30 18.18 17.63 -5.82
CA LEU A 30 18.22 18.78 -6.74
C LEU A 30 17.34 18.48 -7.95
N VAL A 31 16.49 19.43 -8.35
CA VAL A 31 15.57 19.27 -9.49
C VAL A 31 16.31 18.87 -10.78
N GLN A 32 17.47 19.47 -11.01
CA GLN A 32 18.34 19.21 -12.16
C GLN A 32 18.96 17.79 -12.18
N ASP A 33 18.87 17.04 -11.08
CA ASP A 33 19.39 15.68 -10.95
C ASP A 33 18.30 14.61 -11.09
N ILE A 34 17.02 15.00 -11.18
CA ILE A 34 15.92 14.09 -11.42
C ILE A 34 16.05 13.48 -12.82
N ARG A 35 15.95 12.16 -12.92
CA ARG A 35 16.05 11.39 -14.18
C ARG A 35 14.89 10.40 -14.28
N VAL A 36 14.51 10.07 -15.51
CA VAL A 36 13.51 9.02 -15.77
C VAL A 36 14.21 7.67 -15.77
N ASP A 37 13.72 6.75 -14.93
CA ASP A 37 14.15 5.37 -14.93
C ASP A 37 13.53 4.61 -16.11
N LEU A 38 14.36 4.23 -17.08
CA LEU A 38 13.88 3.60 -18.31
C LEU A 38 13.36 2.18 -18.10
N PHE A 39 13.84 1.47 -17.07
CA PHE A 39 13.41 0.11 -16.77
C PHE A 39 11.98 0.11 -16.23
N THR A 40 11.71 0.94 -15.23
CA THR A 40 10.39 1.16 -14.65
C THR A 40 9.42 1.71 -15.68
N LEU A 41 9.86 2.66 -16.52
CA LEU A 41 9.04 3.18 -17.62
C LEU A 41 8.65 2.08 -18.62
N ASN A 42 9.57 1.16 -18.93
CA ASN A 42 9.27 0.04 -19.81
C ASN A 42 8.21 -0.88 -19.19
N ILE A 43 8.36 -1.22 -17.90
CA ILE A 43 7.36 -2.02 -17.16
C ILE A 43 5.98 -1.37 -17.25
N LEU A 44 5.87 -0.08 -16.88
CA LEU A 44 4.60 0.66 -16.89
C LEU A 44 3.91 0.73 -18.26
N LYS A 45 4.69 0.70 -19.36
CA LYS A 45 4.13 0.68 -20.73
C LYS A 45 3.60 -0.68 -21.17
N THR A 46 4.07 -1.75 -20.53
CA THR A 46 3.80 -3.14 -20.94
C THR A 46 2.90 -3.89 -19.96
N ALA A 47 2.87 -3.47 -18.70
CA ALA A 47 2.02 -4.06 -17.68
C ALA A 47 0.54 -3.74 -17.94
N ASP A 48 -0.34 -4.63 -17.48
CA ASP A 48 -1.78 -4.39 -17.51
C ASP A 48 -2.16 -3.20 -16.61
N GLY A 49 -3.20 -2.46 -16.98
CA GLY A 49 -3.64 -1.28 -16.22
C GLY A 49 -4.14 -1.58 -14.79
N GLN A 50 -4.44 -2.85 -14.47
CA GLN A 50 -4.80 -3.30 -13.12
C GLN A 50 -3.61 -3.88 -12.34
N CYS A 51 -2.41 -3.91 -12.93
CA CYS A 51 -1.21 -4.42 -12.28
C CYS A 51 -0.64 -3.39 -11.30
N ASN A 52 -0.67 -3.71 -10.01
CA ASN A 52 -0.18 -2.82 -8.94
C ASN A 52 1.27 -3.13 -8.52
N ALA A 53 1.73 -4.36 -8.76
CA ALA A 53 3.04 -4.83 -8.33
C ALA A 53 3.59 -5.88 -9.30
N VAL A 54 4.92 -6.00 -9.30
CA VAL A 54 5.67 -6.94 -10.14
C VAL A 54 6.74 -7.65 -9.32
N VAL A 55 6.96 -8.93 -9.63
CA VAL A 55 8.07 -9.71 -9.09
C VAL A 55 9.27 -9.56 -10.00
N LEU A 56 10.35 -8.99 -9.47
CA LEU A 56 11.63 -8.83 -10.16
C LEU A 56 12.55 -10.00 -9.88
N ARG A 57 13.08 -10.63 -10.94
CA ARG A 57 14.05 -11.71 -10.85
C ARG A 57 15.48 -11.16 -10.97
N GLY A 58 16.45 -11.92 -10.48
CA GLY A 58 17.86 -11.49 -10.46
C GLY A 58 18.51 -11.30 -11.84
N ASP A 59 17.90 -11.87 -12.89
CA ASP A 59 18.31 -11.68 -14.29
C ASP A 59 17.70 -10.41 -14.93
N GLY A 60 16.91 -9.65 -14.18
CA GLY A 60 16.22 -8.44 -14.65
C GLY A 60 14.89 -8.70 -15.35
N SER A 61 14.49 -9.97 -15.51
CA SER A 61 13.13 -10.30 -15.95
C SER A 61 12.12 -10.02 -14.85
N TRP A 62 10.87 -9.77 -15.24
CA TRP A 62 9.80 -9.46 -14.30
C TRP A 62 8.48 -10.07 -14.76
N GLN A 63 7.56 -10.24 -13.82
CA GLN A 63 6.19 -10.65 -14.09
C GLN A 63 5.23 -9.89 -13.15
N PRO A 64 3.95 -9.68 -13.53
CA PRO A 64 2.94 -9.20 -12.61
C PRO A 64 2.89 -10.06 -11.34
N GLU A 65 2.72 -9.42 -10.19
CA GLU A 65 2.35 -10.12 -8.98
C GLU A 65 0.91 -10.60 -9.14
N THR A 66 0.71 -11.91 -9.06
CA THR A 66 -0.62 -12.51 -9.03
C THR A 66 -1.09 -12.51 -7.58
N PRO A 67 -2.36 -12.15 -7.29
CA PRO A 67 -2.90 -12.42 -5.97
C PRO A 67 -2.77 -13.93 -5.74
N ASP A 68 -2.07 -14.32 -4.67
CA ASP A 68 -2.05 -15.71 -4.26
C ASP A 68 -3.48 -16.13 -3.91
N ASP A 69 -3.96 -17.25 -4.45
CA ASP A 69 -5.21 -17.90 -4.03
C ASP A 69 -5.14 -18.41 -2.56
N ASP A 70 -4.05 -18.11 -1.83
CA ASP A 70 -3.79 -18.50 -0.44
C ASP A 70 -4.29 -17.48 0.60
N ASP A 71 -5.11 -16.51 0.21
CA ASP A 71 -6.14 -15.98 1.12
C ASP A 71 -7.22 -17.07 1.30
N THR A 72 -6.80 -18.21 1.86
CA THR A 72 -7.71 -19.17 2.46
C THR A 72 -8.38 -18.43 3.61
N ILE A 73 -9.54 -17.82 3.31
CA ILE A 73 -10.56 -17.54 4.30
C ILE A 73 -10.76 -18.88 5.00
N ILE A 74 -10.18 -19.02 6.19
CA ILE A 74 -10.44 -20.14 7.07
C ILE A 74 -11.92 -20.00 7.38
N ALA A 75 -12.77 -20.73 6.66
CA ALA A 75 -14.17 -20.82 7.00
C ALA A 75 -14.21 -21.36 8.43
N VAL A 76 -14.84 -20.58 9.32
CA VAL A 76 -14.93 -20.89 10.77
C VAL A 76 -15.64 -22.23 11.02
N ASP A 77 -16.23 -22.82 9.97
CA ASP A 77 -16.93 -24.10 9.96
C ASP A 77 -16.01 -25.33 10.06
N ASP A 78 -14.69 -25.21 9.82
CA ASP A 78 -13.75 -26.35 9.94
C ASP A 78 -13.19 -26.55 11.36
N ILE A 79 -13.68 -25.81 12.36
CA ILE A 79 -13.33 -26.05 13.77
C ILE A 79 -14.11 -27.29 14.24
N PRO A 80 -13.47 -28.41 14.62
CA PRO A 80 -14.18 -29.50 15.26
C PRO A 80 -14.63 -29.02 16.65
N VAL A 81 -15.88 -28.56 16.75
CA VAL A 81 -16.53 -28.27 18.03
C VAL A 81 -16.68 -29.60 18.76
N ALA A 82 -15.69 -29.90 19.60
CA ALA A 82 -15.82 -30.93 20.62
C ALA A 82 -16.97 -30.52 21.54
N ALA A 83 -18.07 -31.25 21.43
CA ALA A 83 -19.20 -31.16 22.32
C ALA A 83 -18.74 -31.46 23.76
N GLU A 84 -18.92 -30.49 24.68
CA GLU A 84 -19.72 -30.60 25.91
C GLU A 84 -19.27 -29.61 27.01
N ALA A 85 -20.26 -28.84 27.50
CA ALA A 85 -20.43 -28.30 28.86
C ALA A 85 -19.54 -27.15 29.40
N ALA A 86 -20.04 -25.91 29.28
CA ALA A 86 -20.44 -24.98 30.38
C ALA A 86 -20.39 -23.50 29.93
N PRO A 87 -21.28 -22.61 30.43
CA PRO A 87 -21.37 -21.23 29.95
C PRO A 87 -20.48 -20.26 30.75
N ARG A 88 -20.19 -19.12 30.10
CA ARG A 88 -19.70 -17.82 30.61
C ARG A 88 -18.20 -17.55 30.40
N ASN A 89 -17.90 -16.63 29.48
CA ASN A 89 -17.60 -15.25 29.87
C ASN A 89 -17.67 -14.32 28.66
N ALA A 90 -18.30 -13.16 28.89
CA ALA A 90 -18.45 -12.07 27.94
C ALA A 90 -17.08 -11.55 27.53
N VAL A 91 -16.79 -11.57 26.22
CA VAL A 91 -15.77 -10.70 25.65
C VAL A 91 -16.50 -9.45 25.22
N ASP A 92 -16.27 -8.41 26.02
CA ASP A 92 -16.76 -7.05 25.82
C ASP A 92 -16.31 -6.56 24.45
N GLY A 93 -17.25 -6.54 23.50
CA GLY A 93 -17.03 -6.03 22.17
C GLY A 93 -16.88 -4.52 22.25
N LEU A 94 -15.64 -4.03 22.20
CA LEU A 94 -15.39 -2.61 22.04
C LEU A 94 -15.77 -2.19 20.62
N VAL A 95 -17.04 -1.85 20.43
CA VAL A 95 -17.53 -1.13 19.24
C VAL A 95 -17.18 0.34 19.44
N ILE A 96 -16.18 0.83 18.69
CA ILE A 96 -15.85 2.25 18.67
C ILE A 96 -16.78 2.92 17.65
N ASP A 97 -17.76 3.66 18.16
CA ASP A 97 -18.65 4.49 17.36
C ASP A 97 -17.97 5.82 17.03
N LEU A 98 -17.76 6.08 15.73
CA LEU A 98 -17.13 7.30 15.21
C LEU A 98 -18.14 8.27 14.61
N THR A 99 -19.44 8.13 14.93
CA THR A 99 -20.49 9.07 14.46
C THR A 99 -20.68 10.29 15.36
N GLY A 100 -19.79 10.52 16.33
CA GLY A 100 -19.79 11.72 17.15
C GLY A 100 -19.22 12.93 16.42
N ASP A 101 -20.01 13.54 15.54
CA ASP A 101 -19.84 14.96 15.21
C ASP A 101 -19.97 15.76 16.51
N SER A 102 -18.93 16.51 16.85
CA SER A 102 -18.97 17.54 17.90
C SER A 102 -18.60 18.85 17.23
N ASP A 103 -19.56 19.41 16.49
CA ASP A 103 -19.67 20.84 16.29
C ASP A 103 -20.12 21.45 17.62
N GLU A 104 -19.30 22.29 18.27
CA GLU A 104 -19.76 23.28 19.25
C GLU A 104 -18.72 24.42 19.41
N ASP A 105 -19.14 25.59 18.88
CA ASP A 105 -18.77 27.00 19.10
C ASP A 105 -17.34 27.54 18.88
#